data_AF-A0A3M1KXU0-F1
#
_entry.id   AF-A0A3M1KXU0-F1
#
_cell.length_a   1.000
_cell.length_b   1.000
_cell.length_c   1.000
_cell.angle_alpha   90.00
_cell.angle_beta   90.00
_cell.angle_gamma   90.00
#
_symmetry.space_group_name_H-M   'P 1'
#
loop_
_entity.id
_entity.type
_entity.pdbx_description
1 polymer ?
#
loop_
_entity_poly.entity_id
_entity_poly.type
_entity_poly.pdbx_seq_one_letter_code
_entity_poly.pdbx_strand_id
1 'polypeptide(L)'
;MMDKSDCNTCHQLDKPSVGPTYLDISRRYATRVDAVEYLSRRIIEGGGGVWGETAMAAHPALSEGAAAQMAKYILSLTNADRLAPSLPLKGTLHFDRHRPDEINGTYLLAVTYTDKGGDRVGPLTAREVLTFRQPFLPAVNFSAIQGAMKFKLQGGTMPGIEEDMEFVIGNNDSYVAYDNVDLTGVGELVLGIGQAANYFGGGTMEVRTGSPDGPLLGSLEVHQGLTDIGFSELKLPIGAVTGRQQLVVRFLGKDAQKPVCALVYLKFLPVSG
;
A
#
# COMPACT_ATOMS: atom_id res chain seq x y z
N MET A 1 -1.19 6.29 -7.89
CA MET A 1 -0.10 7.28 -7.96
C MET A 1 -0.04 7.89 -9.36
N MET A 2 -0.03 7.09 -10.43
CA MET A 2 -0.27 7.59 -11.81
C MET A 2 -1.70 8.09 -12.04
N ASP A 3 -2.73 7.37 -11.56
CA ASP A 3 -4.14 7.70 -11.84
C ASP A 3 -4.61 9.06 -11.29
N LYS A 4 -3.85 9.67 -10.38
CA LYS A 4 -4.10 11.01 -9.82
C LYS A 4 -3.06 12.04 -10.26
N SER A 5 -2.16 11.68 -11.18
CA SER A 5 -1.16 12.60 -11.73
C SER A 5 -1.67 13.20 -13.04
N ASP A 6 -1.33 14.45 -13.25
CA ASP A 6 -1.48 15.20 -14.50
C ASP A 6 -0.79 14.55 -15.72
N CYS A 7 0.15 13.61 -15.50
CA CYS A 7 0.79 12.83 -16.56
C CYS A 7 -0.22 12.17 -17.52
N ASN A 8 -1.39 11.73 -17.02
CA ASN A 8 -2.43 11.06 -17.81
C ASN A 8 -3.09 11.97 -18.86
N THR A 9 -2.88 13.28 -18.78
CA THR A 9 -3.39 14.24 -19.77
C THR A 9 -2.62 14.12 -21.08
N CYS A 10 -1.30 13.89 -21.00
CA CYS A 10 -0.41 13.86 -22.15
C CYS A 10 0.06 12.45 -22.51
N HIS A 11 0.10 11.53 -21.54
CA HIS A 11 0.52 10.15 -21.74
C HIS A 11 -0.63 9.21 -21.42
N GLN A 12 -0.96 8.32 -22.37
CA GLN A 12 -1.87 7.22 -22.11
C GLN A 12 -1.09 5.91 -22.05
N LEU A 13 -1.75 4.85 -21.59
CA LEU A 13 -1.12 3.54 -21.47
C LEU A 13 -0.65 2.98 -22.82
N ASP A 14 -1.53 2.96 -23.81
CA ASP A 14 -1.34 2.26 -25.10
C ASP A 14 -1.81 3.04 -26.35
N LYS A 15 -2.41 4.22 -26.17
CA LYS A 15 -2.88 5.08 -27.27
C LYS A 15 -2.12 6.40 -27.30
N PRO A 16 -1.53 6.81 -28.43
CA PRO A 16 -0.85 8.09 -28.50
C PRO A 16 -1.79 9.25 -28.14
N SER A 17 -1.26 10.25 -27.43
CA SER A 17 -1.92 11.53 -27.17
C SER A 17 -0.94 12.65 -27.53
N VAL A 18 -0.76 13.65 -26.66
CA VAL A 18 0.26 14.72 -26.81
C VAL A 18 1.68 14.14 -26.71
N GLY A 19 1.89 13.15 -25.84
CA GLY A 19 3.14 12.44 -25.65
C GLY A 19 3.07 10.97 -26.08
N PRO A 20 4.21 10.26 -26.07
CA PRO A 20 4.27 8.83 -26.32
C PRO A 20 3.48 8.03 -25.29
N THR A 21 3.07 6.82 -25.65
CA THR A 21 2.39 5.93 -24.70
C THR A 21 3.35 5.46 -23.63
N TYR A 22 2.84 5.13 -22.44
CA TYR A 22 3.67 4.54 -21.39
C TYR A 22 4.29 3.22 -21.86
N LEU A 23 3.60 2.43 -22.70
CA LEU A 23 4.17 1.23 -23.30
C LEU A 23 5.35 1.55 -24.24
N ASP A 24 5.28 2.60 -25.05
CA ASP A 24 6.38 2.97 -25.94
C ASP A 24 7.60 3.45 -25.16
N ILE A 25 7.38 4.27 -24.12
CA ILE A 25 8.45 4.69 -23.21
C ILE A 25 9.08 3.46 -22.57
N SER A 26 8.26 2.56 -22.03
CA SER A 26 8.70 1.32 -21.42
C SER A 26 9.58 0.52 -22.39
N ARG A 27 9.10 0.27 -23.62
CA ARG A 27 9.77 -0.56 -24.63
C ARG A 27 11.11 0.03 -25.05
N ARG A 28 11.15 1.35 -25.27
CA ARG A 28 12.35 2.05 -25.71
C ARG A 28 13.48 1.97 -24.69
N TYR A 29 13.15 1.97 -23.40
CA TYR A 29 14.14 2.02 -22.32
C TYR A 29 14.29 0.68 -21.57
N ALA A 30 13.64 -0.40 -22.02
CA ALA A 30 13.65 -1.70 -21.34
C ALA A 30 15.04 -2.32 -21.15
N THR A 31 15.98 -2.03 -22.07
CA THR A 31 17.35 -2.58 -22.05
C THR A 31 18.38 -1.62 -21.45
N ARG A 32 17.94 -0.44 -21.00
CA ARG A 32 18.82 0.60 -20.51
C ARG A 32 19.12 0.40 -19.02
N VAL A 33 20.41 0.36 -18.66
CA VAL A 33 20.87 0.09 -17.28
C VAL A 33 20.46 1.20 -16.31
N ASP A 34 20.53 2.46 -16.75
CA ASP A 34 20.19 3.67 -16.00
C ASP A 34 18.73 4.13 -16.25
N ALA A 35 17.84 3.25 -16.71
CA ALA A 35 16.51 3.67 -17.19
C ALA A 35 15.67 4.40 -16.13
N VAL A 36 15.69 3.93 -14.88
CA VAL A 36 14.94 4.55 -13.77
C VAL A 36 15.45 5.96 -13.51
N GLU A 37 16.76 6.13 -13.35
CA GLU A 37 17.38 7.44 -13.10
C GLU A 37 17.13 8.40 -14.27
N TYR A 38 17.36 7.93 -15.50
CA TYR A 38 17.15 8.72 -16.71
C TYR A 38 15.70 9.21 -16.83
N LEU A 39 14.71 8.32 -16.67
CA LEU A 39 13.31 8.70 -16.77
C LEU A 39 12.88 9.60 -15.60
N SER A 40 13.39 9.37 -14.40
CA SER A 40 13.10 10.23 -13.23
C SER A 40 13.52 11.67 -13.49
N ARG A 41 14.73 11.86 -14.02
CA ARG A 41 15.22 13.19 -14.41
C ARG A 41 14.37 13.81 -15.50
N ARG A 42 13.97 13.05 -16.53
CA ARG A 42 13.08 13.57 -17.59
C ARG A 42 11.69 13.95 -17.08
N ILE A 43 11.19 13.29 -16.04
CA ILE A 43 9.92 13.65 -15.40
C ILE A 43 10.05 15.00 -14.68
N ILE A 44 11.12 15.18 -13.89
CA ILE A 44 11.36 16.40 -13.09
C ILE A 44 11.76 17.59 -13.97
N GLU A 45 12.72 17.39 -14.87
CA GLU A 45 13.32 18.45 -15.72
C GLU A 45 12.50 18.71 -16.99
N GLY A 46 11.59 17.80 -17.35
CA GLY A 46 10.91 17.80 -18.65
C GLY A 46 11.85 17.38 -19.79
N GLY A 47 11.46 17.65 -21.03
CA GLY A 47 12.37 17.55 -22.16
C GLY A 47 11.70 17.33 -23.52
N GLY A 48 12.43 17.63 -24.60
CA GLY A 48 11.96 17.48 -25.98
C GLY A 48 12.91 16.67 -26.87
N GLY A 49 12.53 16.49 -28.13
CA GLY A 49 13.37 15.98 -29.22
C GLY A 49 13.49 14.46 -29.34
N VAL A 50 13.23 13.69 -28.28
CA VAL A 50 13.35 12.22 -28.31
C VAL A 50 12.14 11.53 -28.94
N TRP A 51 10.97 12.14 -28.80
CA TRP A 51 9.66 11.59 -29.19
C TRP A 51 8.90 12.49 -30.17
N GLY A 52 9.57 13.49 -30.75
CA GLY A 52 8.99 14.50 -31.63
C GLY A 52 9.31 15.92 -31.18
N GLU A 53 8.65 16.88 -31.83
CA GLU A 53 8.84 18.32 -31.61
C GLU A 53 8.19 18.81 -30.31
N THR A 54 7.14 18.12 -29.84
CA THR A 54 6.44 18.45 -28.60
C THR A 54 7.33 18.16 -27.40
N ALA A 55 7.66 19.20 -26.63
CA ALA A 55 8.39 19.09 -25.39
C ALA A 55 7.47 18.73 -24.21
N MET A 56 7.91 17.80 -23.38
CA MET A 56 7.27 17.49 -22.10
C MET A 56 7.59 18.61 -21.10
N ALA A 57 6.56 19.11 -20.41
CA ALA A 57 6.70 20.09 -19.33
C ALA A 57 7.48 19.51 -18.14
N ALA A 58 8.21 20.38 -17.43
CA ALA A 58 8.95 20.03 -16.22
C ALA A 58 8.00 19.88 -15.03
N HIS A 59 8.29 18.93 -14.14
CA HIS A 59 7.55 18.71 -12.88
C HIS A 59 8.50 18.88 -11.67
N PRO A 60 9.05 20.09 -11.43
CA PRO A 60 10.04 20.33 -10.38
C PRO A 60 9.49 20.16 -8.95
N ALA A 61 8.17 20.09 -8.79
CA ALA A 61 7.51 19.84 -7.52
C ALA A 61 7.56 18.36 -7.09
N LEU A 62 7.91 17.43 -7.99
CA LEU A 62 8.05 16.02 -7.66
C LEU A 62 9.41 15.77 -6.99
N SER A 63 9.40 15.01 -5.90
CA SER A 63 10.64 14.50 -5.31
C SER A 63 11.27 13.42 -6.19
N GLU A 64 12.59 13.25 -6.09
CA GLU A 64 13.32 12.20 -6.82
C GLU A 64 12.75 10.81 -6.56
N GLY A 65 12.39 10.51 -5.30
CA GLY A 65 11.77 9.24 -4.93
C GLY A 65 10.42 9.01 -5.61
N ALA A 66 9.58 10.04 -5.71
CA ALA A 66 8.29 9.96 -6.40
C ALA A 66 8.48 9.76 -7.91
N ALA A 67 9.41 10.50 -8.52
CA ALA A 67 9.74 10.37 -9.94
C ALA A 67 10.33 8.98 -10.26
N ALA A 68 11.16 8.43 -9.38
CA ALA A 68 11.72 7.08 -9.51
C ALA A 68 10.65 6.00 -9.44
N GLN A 69 9.68 6.12 -8.54
CA GLN A 69 8.55 5.20 -8.49
C GLN A 69 7.69 5.27 -9.76
N MET A 70 7.47 6.45 -10.31
CA MET A 70 6.78 6.64 -11.60
C MET A 70 7.58 5.98 -12.75
N ALA A 71 8.89 6.23 -12.83
CA ALA A 71 9.75 5.63 -13.84
C ALA A 71 9.76 4.09 -13.76
N LYS A 72 9.85 3.52 -12.55
CA LYS A 72 9.74 2.09 -12.30
C LYS A 72 8.39 1.54 -12.77
N TYR A 73 7.28 2.24 -12.49
CA TYR A 73 5.96 1.87 -13.00
C TYR A 73 5.96 1.81 -14.53
N ILE A 74 6.43 2.87 -15.21
CA ILE A 74 6.44 2.91 -16.69
C ILE A 74 7.25 1.74 -17.24
N LEU A 75 8.46 1.50 -16.72
CA LEU A 75 9.34 0.43 -17.16
C LEU A 75 8.79 -0.99 -16.90
N SER A 76 7.91 -1.15 -15.91
CA SER A 76 7.28 -2.44 -15.64
C SER A 76 6.31 -2.88 -16.75
N LEU A 77 5.84 -1.94 -17.58
CA LEU A 77 4.81 -2.20 -18.59
C LEU A 77 5.30 -3.03 -19.79
N THR A 78 6.60 -3.04 -20.12
CA THR A 78 7.15 -3.85 -21.24
C THR A 78 7.19 -5.34 -20.91
N ASN A 79 7.15 -5.72 -19.63
CA ASN A 79 7.00 -7.12 -19.26
C ASN A 79 5.60 -7.68 -19.64
N ALA A 80 4.69 -6.85 -20.15
CA ALA A 80 3.45 -7.28 -20.77
C ALA A 80 3.62 -7.86 -22.19
N ASP A 81 4.75 -7.58 -22.88
CA ASP A 81 5.04 -8.16 -24.21
C ASP A 81 5.69 -9.57 -24.11
N ARG A 82 6.18 -9.96 -22.92
CA ARG A 82 6.32 -11.38 -22.57
C ARG A 82 4.93 -11.88 -22.21
N LEU A 83 4.09 -12.05 -23.23
CA LEU A 83 2.91 -12.90 -23.16
C LEU A 83 3.41 -14.32 -22.89
N ALA A 84 3.62 -14.63 -21.62
CA ALA A 84 3.31 -15.96 -21.13
C ALA A 84 1.94 -16.34 -21.73
N PRO A 85 1.74 -17.61 -22.13
CA PRO A 85 0.45 -18.06 -22.63
C PRO A 85 -0.68 -17.45 -21.80
N SER A 86 -1.71 -16.94 -22.47
CA SER A 86 -2.87 -16.34 -21.79
C SER A 86 -3.24 -17.24 -20.62
N LEU A 87 -3.22 -16.67 -19.41
CA LEU A 87 -3.53 -17.44 -18.23
C LEU A 87 -4.90 -18.10 -18.43
N PRO A 88 -5.10 -19.33 -17.92
CA PRO A 88 -6.38 -19.98 -17.99
C PRO A 88 -7.46 -19.07 -17.40
N LEU A 89 -8.70 -19.16 -17.92
CA LEU A 89 -9.85 -18.35 -17.47
C LEU A 89 -10.12 -18.44 -15.96
N LYS A 90 -9.57 -19.46 -15.30
CA LYS A 90 -9.54 -19.63 -13.85
C LYS A 90 -8.16 -20.12 -13.43
N GLY A 91 -7.63 -19.58 -12.35
CA GLY A 91 -6.34 -19.98 -11.79
C GLY A 91 -5.96 -19.14 -10.57
N THR A 92 -4.80 -19.44 -10.01
CA THR A 92 -4.22 -18.70 -8.87
C THR A 92 -2.97 -17.97 -9.35
N LEU A 93 -2.85 -16.69 -8.99
CA LEU A 93 -1.65 -15.89 -9.22
C LEU A 93 -1.00 -15.57 -7.87
N HIS A 94 0.29 -15.85 -7.75
CA HIS A 94 1.08 -15.52 -6.57
C HIS A 94 1.87 -14.22 -6.83
N PHE A 95 1.77 -13.28 -5.89
CA PHE A 95 2.45 -11.98 -5.94
C PHE A 95 3.65 -11.98 -4.96
N ASP A 96 4.62 -12.85 -5.23
CA ASP A 96 5.76 -13.15 -4.34
C ASP A 96 7.13 -12.74 -4.92
N ARG A 97 7.16 -12.20 -6.14
CA ARG A 97 8.40 -11.77 -6.84
C ARG A 97 8.91 -10.37 -6.51
N HIS A 98 8.62 -9.83 -5.32
CA HIS A 98 9.16 -8.54 -4.88
C HIS A 98 10.51 -8.74 -4.20
N ARG A 99 11.38 -7.74 -4.24
CA ARG A 99 12.65 -7.81 -3.50
C ARG A 99 12.34 -7.74 -1.99
N PRO A 100 12.98 -8.56 -1.13
CA PRO A 100 12.69 -8.58 0.31
C PRO A 100 12.86 -7.22 1.00
N ASP A 101 13.73 -6.37 0.44
CA ASP A 101 14.06 -5.02 0.89
C ASP A 101 13.11 -3.93 0.36
N GLU A 102 12.27 -4.22 -0.64
CA GLU A 102 11.31 -3.25 -1.22
C GLU A 102 9.90 -3.40 -0.62
N ILE A 103 9.73 -2.92 0.62
CA ILE A 103 8.48 -2.99 1.42
C ILE A 103 7.36 -2.02 0.99
N ASN A 104 7.54 -1.29 -0.11
CA ASN A 104 6.56 -0.32 -0.64
C ASN A 104 6.09 -0.68 -2.06
N GLY A 105 6.32 -1.93 -2.48
CA GLY A 105 5.92 -2.42 -3.80
C GLY A 105 4.40 -2.45 -4.00
N THR A 106 3.97 -2.25 -5.23
CA THR A 106 2.58 -2.45 -5.67
C THR A 106 2.58 -3.39 -6.86
N TYR A 107 1.75 -4.43 -6.82
CA TYR A 107 1.47 -5.27 -7.97
C TYR A 107 0.30 -4.70 -8.76
N LEU A 108 0.43 -4.76 -10.08
CA LEU A 108 -0.62 -4.38 -11.01
C LEU A 108 -0.93 -5.60 -11.87
N LEU A 109 -2.17 -6.06 -11.80
CA LEU A 109 -2.68 -7.11 -12.67
C LEU A 109 -3.56 -6.46 -13.72
N ALA A 110 -3.04 -6.32 -14.93
CA ALA A 110 -3.84 -5.95 -16.10
C ALA A 110 -4.47 -7.19 -16.71
N VAL A 111 -5.79 -7.32 -16.60
CA VAL A 111 -6.57 -8.38 -17.24
C VAL A 111 -7.13 -7.83 -18.54
N THR A 112 -6.85 -8.51 -19.65
CA THR A 112 -7.40 -8.17 -20.97
C THR A 112 -8.12 -9.38 -21.53
N TYR A 113 -9.36 -9.20 -21.96
CA TYR A 113 -10.16 -10.22 -22.61
C TYR A 113 -10.60 -9.73 -23.98
N THR A 114 -10.30 -10.50 -25.02
CA THR A 114 -10.76 -10.25 -26.38
C THR A 114 -11.74 -11.35 -26.75
N ASP A 115 -12.99 -10.99 -27.04
CA ASP A 115 -13.97 -11.93 -27.55
C ASP A 115 -13.64 -12.35 -28.99
N LYS A 116 -14.37 -13.33 -29.53
CA LYS A 116 -14.12 -13.83 -30.89
C LYS A 116 -14.72 -12.94 -31.99
N GLY A 117 -15.48 -11.91 -31.63
CA GLY A 117 -16.38 -11.21 -32.55
C GLY A 117 -17.54 -12.09 -33.03
N GLY A 118 -18.39 -11.52 -33.87
CA GLY A 118 -19.40 -12.23 -34.64
C GLY A 118 -19.12 -12.13 -36.14
N ASP A 119 -19.89 -12.83 -36.98
CA ASP A 119 -19.64 -12.93 -38.43
C ASP A 119 -19.52 -11.58 -39.18
N ARG A 120 -20.08 -10.50 -38.62
CA ARG A 120 -20.02 -9.13 -39.17
C ARG A 120 -19.44 -8.09 -38.22
N VAL A 121 -19.14 -8.46 -36.97
CA VAL A 121 -18.68 -7.55 -35.93
C VAL A 121 -17.33 -8.04 -35.45
N GLY A 122 -16.30 -7.22 -35.61
CA GLY A 122 -14.94 -7.57 -35.17
C GLY A 122 -14.88 -7.86 -33.67
N PRO A 123 -13.80 -8.52 -33.22
CA PRO A 123 -13.61 -8.86 -31.82
C PRO A 123 -13.57 -7.60 -30.94
N LEU A 124 -14.22 -7.66 -29.78
CA LEU A 124 -14.19 -6.62 -28.76
C LEU A 124 -13.21 -6.99 -27.66
N THR A 125 -12.40 -6.01 -27.26
CA THR A 125 -11.46 -6.15 -26.17
C THR A 125 -11.92 -5.33 -24.96
N ALA A 126 -12.11 -6.00 -23.83
CA ALA A 126 -12.29 -5.38 -22.53
C ALA A 126 -10.99 -5.49 -21.72
N ARG A 127 -10.72 -4.47 -20.89
CA ARG A 127 -9.53 -4.44 -20.03
C ARG A 127 -9.90 -3.93 -18.64
N GLU A 128 -9.34 -4.58 -17.63
CA GLU A 128 -9.43 -4.20 -16.23
C GLU A 128 -8.03 -4.19 -15.61
N VAL A 129 -7.76 -3.27 -14.69
CA VAL A 129 -6.48 -3.20 -13.97
C VAL A 129 -6.77 -3.30 -12.48
N LEU A 130 -6.32 -4.39 -11.86
CA LEU A 130 -6.40 -4.60 -10.42
C LEU A 130 -5.07 -4.20 -9.78
N THR A 131 -5.13 -3.37 -8.74
CA THR A 131 -3.95 -2.90 -8.00
C THR A 131 -3.89 -3.58 -6.65
N PHE A 132 -2.83 -4.35 -6.41
CA PHE A 132 -2.58 -5.03 -5.14
C PHE A 132 -1.40 -4.36 -4.45
N ARG A 133 -1.67 -3.75 -3.29
CA ARG A 133 -0.63 -3.17 -2.45
C ARG A 133 -0.17 -4.20 -1.44
N GLN A 134 1.04 -4.01 -0.90
CA GLN A 134 1.46 -4.78 0.26
C GLN A 134 0.37 -4.68 1.35
N PRO A 135 -0.04 -5.80 1.98
CA PRO A 135 -1.10 -5.80 2.98
C PRO A 135 -0.57 -5.24 4.30
N PHE A 136 -0.09 -4.00 4.29
CA PHE A 136 0.57 -3.32 5.39
C PHE A 136 0.04 -1.89 5.46
N LEU A 137 -0.38 -1.48 6.65
CA LEU A 137 -0.96 -0.18 6.93
C LEU A 137 -0.25 0.41 8.15
N PRO A 138 0.59 1.46 7.99
CA PRO A 138 1.13 2.19 9.12
C PRO A 138 -0.01 2.73 9.98
N ALA A 139 0.09 2.54 11.30
CA ALA A 139 -1.00 2.89 12.22
C ALA A 139 -1.28 4.40 12.24
N VAL A 140 -0.27 5.21 11.93
CA VAL A 140 -0.39 6.67 11.87
C VAL A 140 -1.15 7.19 10.66
N ASN A 141 -1.49 6.31 9.69
CA ASN A 141 -2.27 6.67 8.50
C ASN A 141 -3.79 6.55 8.76
N PHE A 142 -4.25 6.89 9.97
CA PHE A 142 -5.66 6.90 10.33
C PHE A 142 -6.40 8.07 9.65
N SER A 143 -7.70 7.89 9.38
CA SER A 143 -8.60 8.95 8.91
C SER A 143 -9.32 9.67 10.05
N ALA A 144 -9.50 9.01 11.20
CA ALA A 144 -10.03 9.62 12.41
C ALA A 144 -9.35 9.07 13.67
N ILE A 145 -9.34 9.87 14.74
CA ILE A 145 -8.74 9.54 16.03
C ILE A 145 -9.54 10.17 17.16
N GLN A 146 -9.69 9.46 18.29
CA GLN A 146 -10.24 9.99 19.53
C GLN A 146 -9.47 9.42 20.71
N GLY A 147 -9.00 10.28 21.61
CA GLY A 147 -8.33 9.88 22.85
C GLY A 147 -6.93 9.28 22.68
N ALA A 148 -6.59 8.75 21.50
CA ALA A 148 -5.25 8.28 21.15
C ALA A 148 -4.40 9.45 20.64
N MET A 149 -3.09 9.24 20.51
CA MET A 149 -2.19 10.28 20.01
C MET A 149 -1.16 9.70 19.04
N LYS A 150 -0.82 10.50 18.01
CA LYS A 150 0.32 10.23 17.15
C LYS A 150 1.60 10.64 17.89
N PHE A 151 2.58 9.75 17.92
CA PHE A 151 3.89 10.02 18.48
C PHE A 151 4.96 9.83 17.41
N LYS A 152 5.97 10.71 17.42
CA LYS A 152 7.12 10.65 16.52
C LYS A 152 8.37 10.44 17.37
N LEU A 153 9.11 9.38 17.07
CA LEU A 153 10.41 9.07 17.62
C LEU A 153 11.47 9.40 16.58
N GLN A 154 12.48 10.20 16.97
CA GLN A 154 13.59 10.50 16.08
C GLN A 154 14.59 9.35 16.03
N GLY A 155 15.13 9.09 14.85
CA GLY A 155 16.21 8.12 14.67
C GLY A 155 17.41 8.44 15.57
N GLY A 156 18.05 7.40 16.10
CA GLY A 156 19.21 7.50 16.99
C GLY A 156 18.90 7.87 18.45
N THR A 157 17.63 8.12 18.80
CA THR A 157 17.24 8.42 20.20
C THR A 157 17.12 7.17 21.07
N MET A 158 16.92 6.00 20.48
CA MET A 158 16.89 4.71 21.17
C MET A 158 17.85 3.71 20.51
N PRO A 159 18.55 2.87 21.30
CA PRO A 159 19.35 1.78 20.75
C PRO A 159 18.53 0.87 19.83
N GLY A 160 18.99 0.65 18.60
CA GLY A 160 18.32 -0.19 17.61
C GLY A 160 17.27 0.51 16.73
N ILE A 161 17.08 1.83 16.89
CA ILE A 161 16.22 2.64 16.02
C ILE A 161 17.10 3.70 15.34
N GLU A 162 17.47 3.45 14.08
CA GLU A 162 18.34 4.36 13.32
C GLU A 162 17.56 5.42 12.54
N GLU A 163 16.32 5.10 12.14
CA GLU A 163 15.45 5.98 11.37
C GLU A 163 14.30 6.54 12.21
N ASP A 164 13.76 7.69 11.77
CA ASP A 164 12.55 8.27 12.35
C ASP A 164 11.38 7.26 12.28
N MET A 165 10.68 7.08 13.39
CA MET A 165 9.52 6.20 13.47
C MET A 165 8.31 6.94 14.00
N GLU A 166 7.14 6.66 13.45
CA GLU A 166 5.87 7.18 13.94
C GLU A 166 4.94 6.04 14.32
N PHE A 167 4.24 6.19 15.45
CA PHE A 167 3.28 5.21 15.95
C PHE A 167 2.13 5.90 16.67
N VAL A 168 1.04 5.16 16.89
CA VAL A 168 -0.12 5.61 17.66
C VAL A 168 0.03 5.13 19.08
N ILE A 169 -0.05 6.02 20.06
CA ILE A 169 -0.23 5.66 21.47
C ILE A 169 -1.73 5.51 21.73
N GLY A 170 -2.15 4.28 22.03
CA GLY A 170 -3.53 3.96 22.37
C GLY A 170 -3.79 4.17 23.86
N ASN A 171 -4.38 5.30 24.24
CA ASN A 171 -4.81 5.56 25.62
C ASN A 171 -6.04 4.72 25.98
N ASN A 172 -6.40 4.67 27.26
CA ASN A 172 -7.64 4.02 27.68
C ASN A 172 -8.86 4.70 27.04
N ASP A 173 -9.84 3.89 26.62
CA ASP A 173 -11.07 4.30 25.93
C ASP A 173 -10.82 5.20 24.72
N SER A 174 -9.82 4.82 23.91
CA SER A 174 -9.44 5.55 22.71
C SER A 174 -9.59 4.70 21.45
N TYR A 175 -9.57 5.36 20.28
CA TYR A 175 -9.58 4.67 19.01
C TYR A 175 -8.86 5.42 17.90
N VAL A 176 -8.47 4.67 16.87
CA VAL A 176 -8.14 5.16 15.53
C VAL A 176 -8.99 4.45 14.49
N ALA A 177 -9.40 5.16 13.45
CA ALA A 177 -10.21 4.63 12.35
C ALA A 177 -9.51 4.82 11.00
N TYR A 178 -9.76 3.90 10.08
CA TYR A 178 -9.20 3.89 8.74
C TYR A 178 -10.34 3.66 7.74
N ASP A 179 -10.56 4.63 6.87
CA ASP A 179 -11.59 4.51 5.84
C ASP A 179 -11.11 3.68 4.65
N ASN A 180 -12.08 3.08 3.95
CA ASN A 180 -11.89 2.47 2.65
C ASN A 180 -10.89 1.29 2.62
N VAL A 181 -10.87 0.51 3.71
CA VAL A 181 -10.05 -0.71 3.83
C VAL A 181 -10.84 -1.89 3.26
N ASP A 182 -10.33 -2.51 2.20
CA ASP A 182 -10.94 -3.72 1.64
C ASP A 182 -10.53 -4.94 2.47
N LEU A 183 -11.51 -5.58 3.11
CA LEU A 183 -11.29 -6.75 3.98
C LEU A 183 -11.61 -8.07 3.26
N THR A 184 -11.94 -8.02 1.97
CA THR A 184 -12.26 -9.22 1.18
C THR A 184 -11.14 -10.25 1.26
N GLY A 185 -11.45 -11.42 1.81
CA GLY A 185 -10.50 -12.53 1.92
C GLY A 185 -9.48 -12.41 3.05
N VAL A 186 -9.58 -11.41 3.93
CA VAL A 186 -8.74 -11.27 5.12
C VAL A 186 -9.32 -12.10 6.27
N GLY A 187 -8.49 -12.91 6.93
CA GLY A 187 -8.88 -13.75 8.07
C GLY A 187 -8.09 -13.47 9.36
N GLU A 188 -6.94 -12.82 9.25
CA GLU A 188 -6.10 -12.48 10.40
C GLU A 188 -5.45 -11.11 10.19
N LEU A 189 -5.32 -10.34 11.27
CA LEU A 189 -4.51 -9.14 11.34
C LEU A 189 -3.28 -9.42 12.19
N VAL A 190 -2.12 -8.95 11.76
CA VAL A 190 -0.93 -8.86 12.60
C VAL A 190 -0.76 -7.41 13.02
N LEU A 191 -0.82 -7.17 14.33
CA LEU A 191 -0.69 -5.85 14.94
C LEU A 191 0.75 -5.71 15.44
N GLY A 192 1.52 -4.83 14.80
CA GLY A 192 2.85 -4.48 15.29
C GLY A 192 2.73 -3.50 16.45
N ILE A 193 3.15 -3.89 17.65
CA ILE A 193 3.06 -3.08 18.85
C ILE A 193 4.44 -2.76 19.43
N GLY A 194 4.53 -1.62 20.13
CA GLY A 194 5.64 -1.31 21.02
C GLY A 194 5.34 -1.78 22.44
N GLN A 195 6.31 -2.44 23.07
CA GLN A 195 6.30 -2.86 24.46
C GLN A 195 7.35 -2.10 25.26
N ALA A 196 6.92 -1.66 26.44
CA ALA A 196 7.72 -0.94 27.42
C ALA A 196 6.92 -0.88 28.72
N ALA A 197 7.06 -1.88 29.59
CA ALA A 197 6.20 -2.04 30.78
C ALA A 197 6.20 -0.84 31.76
N ASN A 198 7.26 -0.04 31.76
CA ASN A 198 7.32 1.19 32.55
C ASN A 198 6.36 2.27 32.03
N TYR A 199 6.06 2.26 30.73
CA TYR A 199 5.23 3.26 30.06
C TYR A 199 3.82 2.74 29.76
N PHE A 200 3.70 1.48 29.33
CA PHE A 200 2.43 0.87 28.94
C PHE A 200 1.85 -0.03 30.02
N GLY A 201 0.53 -0.01 30.17
CA GLY A 201 -0.23 -0.83 31.12
C GLY A 201 -0.82 -2.10 30.52
N GLY A 202 -0.81 -2.23 29.18
CA GLY A 202 -1.55 -3.29 28.49
C GLY A 202 -3.07 -3.08 28.58
N GLY A 203 -3.83 -4.09 28.20
CA GLY A 203 -5.29 -4.03 28.12
C GLY A 203 -5.82 -4.79 26.93
N THR A 204 -7.00 -4.44 26.45
CA THR A 204 -7.63 -5.09 25.31
C THR A 204 -7.53 -4.20 24.08
N MET A 205 -7.16 -4.79 22.94
CA MET A 205 -7.35 -4.17 21.64
C MET A 205 -8.53 -4.83 20.93
N GLU A 206 -9.43 -4.03 20.40
CA GLU A 206 -10.55 -4.50 19.59
C GLU A 206 -10.46 -3.94 18.18
N VAL A 207 -10.79 -4.77 17.20
CA VAL A 207 -10.93 -4.36 15.80
C VAL A 207 -12.39 -4.47 15.40
N ARG A 208 -12.95 -3.37 14.92
CA ARG A 208 -14.38 -3.19 14.62
C ARG A 208 -14.58 -2.62 13.22
N THR A 209 -15.82 -2.67 12.73
CA THR A 209 -16.21 -2.06 11.45
C THR A 209 -17.23 -0.94 11.61
N GLY A 210 -17.14 0.07 10.75
CA GLY A 210 -18.14 1.12 10.58
C GLY A 210 -18.16 2.22 11.65
N SER A 211 -17.91 1.88 12.92
CA SER A 211 -17.79 2.86 14.02
C SER A 211 -17.10 2.25 15.25
N PRO A 212 -16.70 3.05 16.26
CA PRO A 212 -16.14 2.55 17.52
C PRO A 212 -17.05 1.58 18.28
N ASP A 213 -18.36 1.67 18.11
CA ASP A 213 -19.33 0.74 18.71
C ASP A 213 -19.94 -0.21 17.67
N GLY A 214 -19.38 -0.24 16.46
CA GLY A 214 -19.83 -1.09 15.38
C GLY A 214 -19.47 -2.57 15.58
N PRO A 215 -19.82 -3.43 14.61
CA PRO A 215 -19.60 -4.87 14.71
C PRO A 215 -18.14 -5.22 15.01
N LEU A 216 -17.93 -6.05 16.02
CA LEU A 216 -16.63 -6.56 16.42
C LEU A 216 -16.15 -7.61 15.42
N LEU A 217 -14.96 -7.41 14.86
CA LEU A 217 -14.29 -8.39 14.02
C LEU A 217 -13.41 -9.32 14.83
N GLY A 218 -12.72 -8.79 15.83
CA GLY A 218 -11.86 -9.56 16.71
C GLY A 218 -11.34 -8.72 17.86
N SER A 219 -10.92 -9.38 18.93
CA SER A 219 -10.30 -8.75 20.09
C SER A 219 -9.12 -9.58 20.60
N LEU A 220 -8.11 -8.93 21.16
CA LEU A 220 -7.02 -9.61 21.88
C LEU A 220 -6.57 -8.84 23.12
N GLU A 221 -5.90 -9.56 24.01
CA GLU A 221 -5.26 -9.00 25.18
C GLU A 221 -3.80 -8.64 24.89
N VAL A 222 -3.47 -7.38 25.11
CA VAL A 222 -2.12 -6.83 25.10
C VAL A 222 -1.51 -6.99 26.47
N HIS A 223 -0.51 -7.85 26.56
CA HIS A 223 0.26 -8.07 27.78
C HIS A 223 1.53 -7.21 27.76
N GLN A 224 1.91 -6.68 28.92
CA GLN A 224 3.17 -5.99 29.14
C GLN A 224 3.95 -6.76 30.21
N GLY A 225 4.85 -7.64 29.78
CA GLY A 225 5.75 -8.36 30.67
C GLY A 225 6.78 -7.39 31.28
N LEU A 226 7.20 -7.64 32.52
CA LEU A 226 8.11 -6.75 33.26
C LEU A 226 9.45 -6.48 32.55
N THR A 227 9.87 -7.40 31.67
CA THR A 227 11.10 -7.32 30.89
C THR A 227 10.87 -6.97 29.42
N ASP A 228 9.62 -6.76 29.00
CA ASP A 228 9.28 -6.53 27.60
C ASP A 228 9.70 -5.12 27.19
N ILE A 229 10.61 -5.04 26.25
CA ILE A 229 11.13 -3.80 25.67
C ILE A 229 11.29 -4.02 24.16
N GLY A 230 10.80 -3.08 23.36
CA GLY A 230 10.99 -3.08 21.91
C GLY A 230 9.68 -3.32 21.16
N PHE A 231 9.74 -3.98 20.01
CA PHE A 231 8.58 -4.23 19.16
C PHE A 231 8.22 -5.71 19.14
N SER A 232 6.93 -6.00 19.13
CA SER A 232 6.39 -7.35 18.98
C SER A 232 5.18 -7.38 18.06
N GLU A 233 4.87 -8.56 17.53
CA GLU A 233 3.71 -8.79 16.67
C GLU A 233 2.66 -9.59 17.42
N LEU A 234 1.42 -9.09 17.43
CA LEU A 234 0.27 -9.81 17.95
C LEU A 234 -0.62 -10.26 16.79
N LYS A 235 -0.95 -11.55 16.77
CA LYS A 235 -1.85 -12.13 15.77
C LYS A 235 -3.29 -12.09 16.26
N LEU A 236 -4.16 -11.48 15.45
CA LEU A 236 -5.57 -11.30 15.72
C LEU A 236 -6.40 -11.95 14.62
N PRO A 237 -6.92 -13.17 14.83
CA PRO A 237 -7.96 -13.71 13.98
C PRO A 237 -9.17 -12.78 13.94
N ILE A 238 -9.72 -12.53 12.76
CA ILE A 238 -10.89 -11.67 12.57
C ILE A 238 -12.03 -12.40 11.86
N GLY A 239 -13.26 -12.03 12.18
CA GLY A 239 -14.45 -12.47 11.46
C GLY A 239 -14.41 -12.04 10.00
N ALA A 240 -14.90 -12.91 9.11
CA ALA A 240 -14.90 -12.65 7.68
C ALA A 240 -15.83 -11.48 7.33
N VAL A 241 -15.29 -10.51 6.59
CA VAL A 241 -16.05 -9.37 6.03
C VAL A 241 -15.66 -9.20 4.57
N THR A 242 -16.61 -8.78 3.75
CA THR A 242 -16.38 -8.55 2.33
C THR A 242 -16.52 -7.07 1.99
N GLY A 243 -15.74 -6.64 0.99
CA GLY A 243 -15.74 -5.28 0.49
C GLY A 243 -15.01 -4.28 1.37
N ARG A 244 -15.17 -3.01 0.98
CA ARG A 244 -14.53 -1.85 1.60
C ARG A 244 -15.29 -1.42 2.85
N GLN A 245 -14.57 -1.32 3.96
CA GLN A 245 -15.09 -0.99 5.28
C GLN A 245 -14.34 0.21 5.87
N GLN A 246 -14.96 0.89 6.83
CA GLN A 246 -14.21 1.63 7.82
C GLN A 246 -13.73 0.63 8.87
N LEU A 247 -12.43 0.55 9.09
CA LEU A 247 -11.81 -0.28 10.13
C LEU A 247 -11.53 0.59 11.35
N VAL A 248 -11.92 0.15 12.54
CA VAL A 248 -11.67 0.87 13.80
C VAL A 248 -10.86 0.00 14.73
N VAL A 249 -9.77 0.53 15.27
CA VAL A 249 -8.97 -0.11 16.32
C VAL A 249 -9.22 0.63 17.62
N ARG A 250 -9.82 -0.04 18.60
CA ARG A 250 -10.05 0.48 19.96
C ARG A 250 -9.02 -0.03 20.94
N PHE A 251 -8.71 0.83 21.90
CA PHE A 251 -7.80 0.54 23.00
C PHE A 251 -8.57 0.68 24.31
N LEU A 252 -8.65 -0.42 25.05
CA LEU A 252 -9.34 -0.51 26.33
C LEU A 252 -8.31 -0.88 27.40
N GLY A 253 -7.87 0.11 28.16
CA GLY A 253 -6.86 -0.06 29.20
C GLY A 253 -7.43 -0.63 30.49
N LYS A 254 -6.65 -1.46 31.17
CA LYS A 254 -6.97 -1.91 32.54
C LYS A 254 -6.58 -0.87 33.59
N ASP A 255 -5.57 -0.06 33.28
CA ASP A 255 -5.08 1.04 34.09
C ASP A 255 -5.36 2.36 33.36
N ALA A 256 -6.09 3.27 34.00
CA ALA A 256 -6.41 4.57 33.41
C ALA A 256 -5.21 5.54 33.37
N GLN A 257 -4.12 5.25 34.09
CA GLN A 257 -2.93 6.10 34.17
C GLN A 257 -1.89 5.78 33.11
N LYS A 258 -1.92 4.58 32.52
CA LYS A 258 -0.98 4.14 31.49
C LYS A 258 -1.70 3.88 30.16
N PRO A 259 -1.11 4.26 29.02
CA PRO A 259 -1.64 3.83 27.73
C PRO A 259 -1.58 2.30 27.58
N VAL A 260 -2.43 1.75 26.71
CA VAL A 260 -2.50 0.30 26.43
C VAL A 260 -1.22 -0.19 25.78
N CYS A 261 -0.83 0.44 24.66
CA CYS A 261 0.38 0.16 23.90
C CYS A 261 0.68 1.28 22.89
N ALA A 262 1.86 1.20 22.27
CA ALA A 262 2.10 1.81 20.98
C ALA A 262 1.64 0.85 19.88
N LEU A 263 0.82 1.29 18.94
CA LEU A 263 0.49 0.59 17.71
C LEU A 263 1.29 1.20 16.56
N VAL A 264 2.07 0.37 15.88
CA VAL A 264 3.00 0.78 14.82
C VAL A 264 2.38 0.56 13.44
N TYR A 265 1.79 -0.62 13.22
CA TYR A 265 1.17 -0.99 11.95
C TYR A 265 0.13 -2.09 12.10
N LEU A 266 -0.67 -2.26 11.05
CA LEU A 266 -1.53 -3.42 10.83
C LEU A 266 -1.08 -4.12 9.55
N LYS A 267 -0.95 -5.44 9.60
CA LYS A 267 -0.71 -6.29 8.44
C LYS A 267 -1.88 -7.25 8.24
N PHE A 268 -2.35 -7.39 7.01
CA PHE A 268 -3.56 -8.14 6.68
C PHE A 268 -3.17 -9.49 6.07
N LEU A 269 -3.59 -10.59 6.71
CA LEU A 269 -3.30 -11.94 6.24
C LEU A 269 -4.59 -12.58 5.70
N PRO A 270 -4.48 -13.33 4.59
CA PRO A 270 -5.63 -13.99 4.01
C PRO A 270 -6.19 -15.05 4.96
N VAL A 271 -7.45 -15.44 4.77
CA VAL A 271 -8.02 -16.63 5.41
C VAL A 271 -7.13 -17.83 5.08
N SER A 272 -6.59 -18.50 6.10
CA SER A 272 -5.85 -19.75 5.93
C SER A 272 -6.77 -20.77 5.27
N GLY A 273 -6.47 -21.11 4.01
CA GLY A 273 -7.14 -22.19 3.27
C GLY A 273 -6.63 -23.57 3.66
#